data_AF-A0A0D2IWG8-F1
#
_entry.id   AF-A0A0D2IWG8-F1
#
_cell.length_a   1.000
_cell.length_b   1.000
_cell.length_c   1.000
_cell.angle_alpha   90.00
_cell.angle_beta   90.00
_cell.angle_gamma   90.00
#
_symmetry.space_group_name_H-M   'P 1'
#
loop_
_entity.id
_entity.type
_entity.pdbx_description
1 polymer ?
#
loop_
_entity_poly.entity_id
_entity_poly.type
_entity_poly.pdbx_seq_one_letter_code
_entity_poly.pdbx_strand_id
1 'polypeptide(L)'
;MPNAPSMPPIMNMPLPKTPARVCDPPFIQSAILEPEPGSIVPRGTRAVWVRGYAWSGGGSPIIRVDVSADNGATWVLADLTETHLGPGGKAWAWTKFQVPIEVPHAIRARGGKWRLAVKAINCNCDSQPVRGGSERRGGAGSGGVWGSVAAVWNFRGLANNAWHTTPLFVEPPSRDR
;
A
#
# COMPACT_ATOMS: atom_id res chain seq x y z
N MET A 1 22.40 7.42 -46.59
CA MET A 1 21.70 6.77 -45.46
C MET A 1 22.58 6.89 -44.22
N PRO A 2 22.13 7.49 -43.12
CA PRO A 2 22.99 7.65 -41.94
C PRO A 2 23.02 6.34 -41.12
N ASN A 3 24.22 5.89 -40.80
CA ASN A 3 24.51 4.71 -39.99
C ASN A 3 23.88 4.81 -38.59
N ALA A 4 23.18 3.76 -38.17
CA ALA A 4 22.77 3.60 -36.77
C ALA A 4 24.01 3.29 -35.91
N PRO A 5 24.18 3.91 -34.73
CA PRO A 5 25.25 3.55 -33.81
C PRO A 5 24.97 2.17 -33.20
N SER A 6 25.96 1.27 -33.28
CA SER A 6 25.97 -0.03 -32.63
C SER A 6 25.88 0.14 -31.10
N MET A 7 24.83 -0.38 -30.48
CA MET A 7 24.74 -0.54 -29.02
C MET A 7 25.68 -1.67 -28.58
N PRO A 8 26.56 -1.45 -27.58
CA PRO A 8 27.40 -2.51 -27.05
C PRO A 8 26.57 -3.52 -26.25
N PRO A 9 26.98 -4.80 -26.17
CA PRO A 9 26.29 -5.82 -25.39
C PRO A 9 26.30 -5.49 -23.89
N ILE A 10 25.16 -5.76 -23.24
CA ILE A 10 24.86 -5.49 -21.81
C ILE A 10 25.95 -5.98 -20.83
N MET A 11 26.77 -6.96 -21.22
CA MET A 11 27.69 -7.65 -20.32
C MET A 11 28.93 -6.86 -19.90
N ASN A 12 29.24 -5.72 -20.56
CA ASN A 12 30.46 -4.94 -20.29
C ASN A 12 30.20 -3.51 -19.80
N MET A 13 29.01 -3.19 -19.29
CA MET A 13 28.78 -1.88 -18.67
C MET A 13 29.52 -1.81 -17.32
N PRO A 14 30.52 -0.94 -17.12
CA PRO A 14 31.14 -0.77 -15.82
C PRO A 14 30.05 -0.28 -14.85
N LEU A 15 29.82 -1.04 -13.77
CA LEU A 15 28.96 -0.59 -12.69
C LEU A 15 29.47 0.78 -12.23
N PRO A 16 28.63 1.82 -12.14
CA PRO A 16 29.06 3.12 -11.68
C PRO A 16 29.66 2.97 -10.27
N LYS A 17 30.92 3.38 -10.11
CA LYS A 17 31.64 3.38 -8.81
C LYS A 17 31.14 4.46 -7.84
N THR A 18 30.25 5.34 -8.29
CA THR A 18 29.42 6.15 -7.39
C THR A 18 28.52 5.20 -6.61
N PRO A 19 28.40 5.32 -5.27
CA PRO A 19 27.35 4.62 -4.57
C PRO A 19 26.05 4.93 -5.31
N ALA A 20 25.29 3.89 -5.68
CA ALA A 20 23.93 4.09 -6.17
C ALA A 20 23.32 5.13 -5.24
N ARG A 21 22.80 6.27 -5.79
CA ARG A 21 22.21 7.36 -5.00
C ARG A 21 21.53 6.72 -3.81
N VAL A 22 22.13 6.91 -2.64
CA VAL A 22 21.77 6.10 -1.48
C VAL A 22 20.28 6.30 -1.32
N CYS A 23 19.52 5.20 -1.32
CA CYS A 23 18.12 5.25 -0.94
C CYS A 23 18.08 5.45 0.58
N ASP A 24 18.57 6.60 1.03
CA ASP A 24 18.45 7.14 2.38
C ASP A 24 17.30 8.18 2.54
N PRO A 25 16.18 8.19 1.76
CA PRO A 25 15.02 8.95 2.19
C PRO A 25 14.20 8.16 3.23
N PRO A 26 13.33 8.82 4.02
CA PRO A 26 12.42 8.17 4.96
C PRO A 26 11.42 7.29 4.21
N PHE A 27 11.83 6.06 3.91
CA PHE A 27 10.98 5.09 3.24
C PHE A 27 10.00 4.52 4.25
N ILE A 28 8.73 4.93 4.15
CA ILE A 28 7.64 4.29 4.89
C ILE A 28 7.04 3.18 4.03
N GLN A 29 6.76 2.05 4.65
CA GLN A 29 6.05 0.93 4.04
C GLN A 29 4.96 0.42 4.98
N SER A 30 3.85 -0.06 4.42
CA SER A 30 2.87 -0.86 5.16
C SER A 30 2.22 -1.90 4.26
N ALA A 31 1.86 -3.04 4.84
CA ALA A 31 1.18 -4.12 4.13
C ALA A 31 0.22 -4.87 5.04
N ILE A 32 -0.86 -5.37 4.42
CA ILE A 32 -1.84 -6.25 5.05
C ILE A 32 -1.36 -7.69 4.85
N LEU A 33 -1.31 -8.46 5.94
CA LEU A 33 -0.98 -9.88 5.93
C LEU A 33 -2.22 -10.75 6.11
N GLU A 34 -3.16 -10.29 6.91
CA GLU A 34 -4.45 -10.95 7.14
C GLU A 34 -5.57 -9.94 6.92
N PRO A 35 -6.65 -10.27 6.18
CA PRO A 35 -6.82 -11.49 5.39
C PRO A 35 -5.86 -11.56 4.18
N GLU A 36 -5.62 -12.77 3.68
CA GLU A 36 -4.80 -12.98 2.48
C GLU A 36 -5.52 -12.48 1.21
N PRO A 37 -4.79 -12.02 0.18
CA PRO A 37 -5.36 -11.69 -1.12
C PRO A 37 -6.21 -12.85 -1.69
N GLY A 38 -7.44 -12.55 -2.07
CA GLY A 38 -8.39 -13.53 -2.61
C GLY A 38 -9.21 -14.28 -1.57
N SER A 39 -9.02 -14.02 -0.27
CA SER A 39 -9.82 -14.64 0.79
C SER A 39 -11.32 -14.43 0.58
N ILE A 40 -12.09 -15.47 0.90
CA ILE A 40 -13.55 -15.45 0.85
C ILE A 40 -14.08 -15.03 2.22
N VAL A 41 -14.91 -14.00 2.23
CA VAL A 41 -15.62 -13.49 3.41
C VAL A 41 -17.02 -14.11 3.40
N PRO A 42 -17.37 -14.93 4.41
CA PRO A 42 -18.67 -15.57 4.50
C PRO A 42 -19.81 -14.56 4.50
N ARG A 43 -20.95 -14.95 3.93
CA ARG A 43 -22.16 -14.12 3.96
C ARG A 43 -22.53 -13.71 5.39
N GLY A 44 -23.00 -12.47 5.53
CA GLY A 44 -23.48 -11.95 6.82
C GLY A 44 -22.38 -11.49 7.78
N THR A 45 -21.11 -11.71 7.43
CA THR A 45 -19.96 -11.16 8.16
C THR A 45 -20.09 -9.64 8.26
N ARG A 46 -20.10 -9.12 9.49
CA ARG A 46 -20.24 -7.68 9.75
C ARG A 46 -18.92 -6.94 9.66
N ALA A 47 -17.85 -7.56 10.15
CA ALA A 47 -16.51 -7.01 10.15
C ALA A 47 -15.46 -8.10 9.94
N VAL A 48 -14.33 -7.72 9.35
CA VAL A 48 -13.17 -8.57 9.11
C VAL A 48 -11.98 -8.00 9.85
N TRP A 49 -11.27 -8.83 10.60
CA TRP A 49 -10.01 -8.44 11.22
C TRP A 49 -8.94 -8.27 10.16
N VAL A 50 -8.34 -7.08 10.13
CA VAL A 50 -7.21 -6.75 9.28
C VAL A 50 -5.98 -6.65 10.16
N ARG A 51 -4.92 -7.38 9.80
CA ARG A 51 -3.63 -7.36 10.50
C ARG A 51 -2.50 -7.21 9.51
N GLY A 52 -1.42 -6.59 9.96
CA GLY A 52 -0.26 -6.39 9.12
C GLY A 52 0.89 -5.73 9.84
N TYR A 53 1.82 -5.20 9.06
CA TYR A 53 2.97 -4.47 9.56
C TYR A 53 3.11 -3.11 8.86
N ALA A 54 3.75 -2.19 9.57
CA ALA A 54 4.22 -0.93 9.05
C ALA A 54 5.67 -0.70 9.50
N TRP A 55 6.44 0.03 8.71
CA TRP A 55 7.84 0.31 9.00
C TRP A 55 8.28 1.62 8.36
N SER A 56 9.25 2.30 8.96
CA SER A 56 9.88 3.48 8.37
C SER A 56 11.39 3.43 8.54
N GLY A 57 12.11 3.81 7.49
CA GLY A 57 13.57 3.94 7.50
C GLY A 57 14.10 4.99 8.47
N GLY A 58 15.40 4.94 8.75
CA GLY A 58 16.07 5.92 9.63
C GLY A 58 15.71 5.83 11.12
N GLY A 59 14.97 4.77 11.50
CA GLY A 59 14.57 4.50 12.87
C GLY A 59 13.42 5.39 13.33
N SER A 60 12.62 5.89 12.39
CA SER A 60 11.47 6.74 12.69
C SER A 60 10.28 5.86 13.09
N PRO A 61 9.75 5.95 14.34
CA PRO A 61 8.60 5.16 14.74
C PRO A 61 7.35 5.46 13.88
N ILE A 62 6.58 4.41 13.62
CA ILE A 62 5.23 4.53 13.08
C ILE A 62 4.32 5.02 14.19
N ILE A 63 3.60 6.12 13.94
CA ILE A 63 2.67 6.71 14.91
C ILE A 63 1.21 6.43 14.56
N ARG A 64 0.93 6.03 13.31
CA ARG A 64 -0.42 5.81 12.81
C ARG A 64 -0.45 4.89 11.61
N VAL A 65 -1.41 3.97 11.61
CA VAL A 65 -1.77 3.16 10.45
C VAL A 65 -3.26 3.35 10.18
N ASP A 66 -3.60 3.64 8.93
CA ASP A 66 -4.98 3.82 8.47
C ASP A 66 -5.33 2.71 7.49
N VAL A 67 -6.50 2.09 7.68
CA VAL A 67 -7.04 1.08 6.77
C VAL A 67 -8.35 1.56 6.17
N SER A 68 -8.51 1.39 4.87
CA SER A 68 -9.68 1.81 4.10
C SER A 68 -10.39 0.61 3.49
N ALA A 69 -11.72 0.65 3.49
CA ALA A 69 -12.61 -0.38 2.91
C ALA A 69 -13.29 0.05 1.61
N ASP A 70 -13.10 1.28 1.13
CA ASP A 70 -14.08 1.91 0.24
C ASP A 70 -13.52 2.68 -0.96
N ASN A 71 -12.24 2.63 -1.28
CA ASN A 71 -11.71 3.61 -2.24
C ASN A 71 -10.52 4.44 -1.75
N GLY A 72 -10.33 4.49 -0.42
CA GLY A 72 -9.53 5.50 0.24
C GLY A 72 -10.36 6.76 0.50
N ALA A 73 -11.70 6.63 0.41
CA ALA A 73 -12.64 7.70 0.68
C ALA A 73 -12.79 7.88 2.20
N THR A 74 -12.82 6.78 2.96
CA THR A 74 -12.80 6.79 4.42
C THR A 74 -11.70 5.89 4.98
N TRP A 75 -11.26 6.20 6.19
CA TRP A 75 -10.13 5.54 6.84
C TRP A 75 -10.48 5.25 8.29
N VAL A 76 -10.16 4.03 8.72
CA VAL A 76 -10.28 3.57 10.11
C VAL A 76 -8.88 3.49 10.71
N LEU A 77 -8.71 4.08 11.89
CA LEU A 77 -7.46 4.04 12.63
C LEU A 77 -7.22 2.62 13.17
N ALA A 78 -6.03 2.08 12.94
CA ALA A 78 -5.63 0.78 13.47
C ALA A 78 -4.91 0.88 14.81
N ASP A 79 -5.07 -0.16 15.62
CA ASP A 79 -4.34 -0.34 16.87
C ASP A 79 -2.94 -0.84 16.58
N LEU A 80 -1.92 -0.13 17.07
CA LEU A 80 -0.52 -0.55 16.98
C LEU A 80 -0.24 -1.53 18.13
N THR A 81 -0.03 -2.80 17.80
CA THR A 81 0.04 -3.89 18.79
C THR A 81 1.44 -4.21 19.27
N GLU A 82 2.44 -4.05 18.40
CA GLU A 82 3.84 -4.31 18.74
C GLU A 82 4.69 -3.21 18.14
N THR A 83 5.33 -2.41 18.98
CA THR A 83 6.31 -1.38 18.58
C THR A 83 7.57 -1.57 19.40
N HIS A 84 8.72 -1.76 18.74
CA HIS A 84 10.00 -1.89 19.43
C HIS A 84 10.82 -0.62 19.29
N LEU A 85 11.06 0.07 20.40
CA LEU A 85 11.95 1.22 20.47
C LEU A 85 13.31 0.77 21.00
N GLY A 86 14.34 0.95 20.17
CA GLY A 86 15.74 0.81 20.56
C GLY A 86 16.28 2.07 21.25
N PRO A 87 17.59 2.09 21.55
CA PRO A 87 18.25 3.24 22.16
C PRO A 87 17.97 4.56 21.42
N GLY A 88 17.75 5.64 22.16
CA GLY A 88 17.45 6.96 21.58
C GLY A 88 16.06 7.07 20.94
N GLY A 89 15.12 6.17 21.27
CA GLY A 89 13.76 6.20 20.74
C GLY A 89 13.64 5.74 19.29
N LYS A 90 14.67 5.06 18.77
CA LYS A 90 14.72 4.64 17.37
C LYS A 90 13.96 3.33 17.14
N ALA A 91 13.06 3.32 16.16
CA ALA A 91 12.27 2.15 15.79
C ALA A 91 12.84 1.49 14.53
N TRP A 92 13.79 0.57 14.71
CA TRP A 92 14.40 -0.17 13.58
C TRP A 92 13.57 -1.36 13.14
N ALA A 93 12.82 -1.95 14.08
CA ALA A 93 11.91 -3.05 13.80
C ALA A 93 10.57 -2.52 13.25
N TRP A 94 9.83 -3.39 12.59
CA TRP A 94 8.47 -3.10 12.18
C TRP A 94 7.55 -2.85 13.38
N THR A 95 6.46 -2.16 13.11
CA THR A 95 5.31 -2.02 14.00
C THR A 95 4.18 -2.91 13.47
N LYS A 96 3.67 -3.83 14.29
CA LYS A 96 2.47 -4.59 13.94
C LYS A 96 1.22 -3.78 14.23
N PHE A 97 0.19 -3.98 13.41
CA PHE A 97 -1.10 -3.34 13.62
C PHE A 97 -2.25 -4.33 13.44
N GLN A 98 -3.39 -4.01 14.05
CA GLN A 98 -4.66 -4.70 13.80
C GLN A 98 -5.84 -3.74 13.86
N VAL A 99 -6.90 -4.04 13.11
CA VAL A 99 -8.14 -3.26 13.13
C VAL A 99 -9.32 -4.11 12.64
N PRO A 100 -10.49 -4.05 13.31
CA PRO A 100 -11.71 -4.61 12.75
C PRO A 100 -12.27 -3.65 11.70
N ILE A 101 -12.41 -4.13 10.46
CA ILE A 101 -12.98 -3.35 9.35
C ILE A 101 -14.38 -3.84 9.05
N GLU A 102 -15.36 -2.94 9.17
CA GLU A 102 -16.73 -3.24 8.78
C GLU A 102 -16.83 -3.51 7.28
N VAL A 103 -17.56 -4.58 6.93
CA VAL A 103 -17.87 -4.91 5.55
C VAL A 103 -18.94 -3.90 5.07
N PRO A 104 -18.67 -3.10 4.03
CA PRO A 104 -19.61 -2.09 3.55
C PRO A 104 -20.99 -2.69 3.25
N HIS A 105 -22.06 -2.00 3.64
CA HIS A 105 -23.42 -2.52 3.50
C HIS A 105 -23.74 -2.98 2.06
N ALA A 106 -23.32 -2.20 1.06
CA ALA A 106 -23.53 -2.50 -0.35
C ALA A 106 -22.91 -3.85 -0.78
N ILE A 107 -21.67 -4.13 -0.37
CA ILE A 107 -21.01 -5.39 -0.72
C ILE A 107 -21.52 -6.55 0.14
N ARG A 108 -21.91 -6.30 1.39
CA ARG A 108 -22.53 -7.30 2.26
C ARG A 108 -23.90 -7.77 1.74
N ALA A 109 -24.66 -6.90 1.09
CA ALA A 109 -25.96 -7.22 0.51
C ALA A 109 -25.86 -7.94 -0.84
N ARG A 110 -24.93 -7.50 -1.71
CA ARG A 110 -24.80 -8.03 -3.08
C ARG A 110 -23.84 -9.23 -3.19
N GLY A 111 -22.85 -9.30 -2.31
CA GLY A 111 -21.63 -10.07 -2.53
C GLY A 111 -20.78 -9.53 -3.68
N GLY A 112 -19.61 -10.12 -3.87
CA GLY A 112 -18.68 -9.81 -4.96
C GLY A 112 -17.31 -9.34 -4.50
N LYS A 113 -16.58 -8.71 -5.42
CA LYS A 113 -15.21 -8.24 -5.19
C LYS A 113 -15.20 -7.04 -4.24
N TRP A 114 -14.36 -7.13 -3.23
CA TRP A 114 -14.08 -6.07 -2.27
C TRP A 114 -12.57 -5.83 -2.22
N ARG A 115 -12.14 -4.65 -1.76
CA ARG A 115 -10.72 -4.31 -1.68
C ARG A 115 -10.47 -3.50 -0.42
N LEU A 116 -9.47 -3.93 0.33
CA LEU A 116 -8.90 -3.19 1.43
C LEU A 116 -7.65 -2.44 0.95
N ALA A 117 -7.34 -1.32 1.60
CA ALA A 117 -6.08 -0.61 1.41
C ALA A 117 -5.51 -0.17 2.77
N VAL A 118 -4.19 -0.09 2.85
CA VAL A 118 -3.49 0.39 4.06
C VAL A 118 -2.46 1.46 3.72
N LYS A 119 -2.29 2.40 4.63
CA LYS A 119 -1.20 3.37 4.63
C LYS A 119 -0.69 3.61 6.05
N ALA A 120 0.58 3.99 6.18
CA ALA A 120 1.18 4.35 7.46
C ALA A 120 1.72 5.80 7.46
N ILE A 121 1.85 6.35 8.67
CA ILE A 121 2.42 7.67 8.97
C ILE A 121 3.45 7.51 10.09
N ASN A 122 4.63 8.11 9.93
CA ASN A 122 5.70 8.10 10.93
C ASN A 122 5.70 9.36 11.80
N CYS A 123 6.58 9.40 12.81
CA CYS A 123 6.73 10.55 13.71
C CYS A 123 7.16 11.86 13.04
N ASN A 124 7.67 11.82 11.82
CA ASN A 124 8.06 13.00 11.06
C ASN A 124 6.89 13.52 10.20
N CYS A 125 5.71 12.94 10.34
CA CYS A 125 4.53 13.19 9.52
C CYS A 125 4.71 12.83 8.04
N ASP A 126 5.70 11.98 7.70
CA ASP A 126 5.82 11.42 6.36
C ASP A 126 4.68 10.40 6.14
N SER A 127 4.22 10.26 4.90
CA SER A 127 3.18 9.28 4.54
C SER A 127 3.44 8.65 3.17
N GLN A 128 2.89 7.46 2.94
CA GLN A 128 2.94 6.79 1.64
C GLN A 128 2.22 7.62 0.56
N PRO A 129 2.75 7.68 -0.68
CA PRO A 129 2.28 8.61 -1.71
C PRO A 129 0.85 8.36 -2.15
N VAL A 130 0.11 9.47 -2.31
CA VAL A 130 -1.22 9.49 -2.92
C VAL A 130 -1.09 10.03 -4.35
N ARG A 131 -1.50 9.21 -5.33
CA ARG A 131 -1.70 9.58 -6.74
C ARG A 131 -0.42 9.90 -7.56
N GLY A 132 -0.35 9.29 -8.74
CA GLY A 132 0.53 9.69 -9.83
C GLY A 132 -0.34 10.19 -10.98
N GLY A 133 -0.24 11.46 -11.31
CA GLY A 133 -0.97 12.09 -12.41
C GLY A 133 -1.17 13.57 -12.13
N SER A 134 -0.39 14.41 -12.83
CA SER A 134 -0.51 15.86 -12.78
C SER A 134 -1.97 16.30 -12.92
N GLU A 135 -2.34 17.32 -12.17
CA GLU A 135 -3.51 18.13 -12.39
C GLU A 135 -3.50 18.72 -13.82
N ARG A 136 -4.01 17.97 -14.79
CA ARG A 136 -4.57 18.54 -16.03
C ARG A 136 -6.07 18.57 -15.86
N ARG A 137 -6.55 19.77 -15.54
CA ARG A 137 -7.94 20.18 -15.54
C ARG A 137 -8.58 19.84 -16.89
N GLY A 138 -9.60 18.99 -16.91
CA GLY A 138 -10.46 18.79 -18.08
C GLY A 138 -10.60 17.33 -18.52
N GLY A 139 -11.73 16.72 -18.18
CA GLY A 139 -12.13 15.40 -18.67
C GLY A 139 -12.98 14.65 -17.66
N ALA A 140 -14.27 14.98 -17.59
CA ALA A 140 -15.26 14.20 -16.86
C ALA A 140 -15.27 12.77 -17.42
N GLY A 141 -14.95 11.75 -16.60
CA GLY A 141 -15.11 10.36 -17.05
C GLY A 141 -14.30 9.24 -16.39
N SER A 142 -13.50 9.44 -15.35
CA SER A 142 -12.86 8.31 -14.65
C SER A 142 -13.01 8.43 -13.14
N GLY A 143 -13.66 7.43 -12.54
CA GLY A 143 -13.74 7.29 -11.08
C GLY A 143 -12.34 7.36 -10.49
N GLY A 144 -12.13 8.30 -9.56
CA GLY A 144 -10.84 8.53 -8.90
C GLY A 144 -10.47 7.32 -8.04
N VAL A 145 -9.26 6.80 -8.22
CA VAL A 145 -8.85 5.52 -7.62
C VAL A 145 -7.37 5.55 -7.22
N TRP A 146 -7.14 5.45 -5.90
CA TRP A 146 -5.97 5.00 -5.12
C TRP A 146 -4.56 5.60 -5.33
N GLY A 147 -3.76 5.56 -4.25
CA GLY A 147 -2.30 5.67 -4.25
C GLY A 147 -1.69 4.67 -5.23
N SER A 148 -1.45 5.14 -6.45
CA SER A 148 -1.19 4.28 -7.60
C SER A 148 0.28 3.87 -7.66
N VAL A 149 0.54 2.58 -7.88
CA VAL A 149 1.88 2.05 -8.20
C VAL A 149 2.52 2.80 -9.37
N ALA A 150 1.71 3.36 -10.28
CA ALA A 150 2.20 4.18 -11.38
C ALA A 150 2.96 5.44 -10.90
N ALA A 151 2.62 5.98 -9.72
CA ALA A 151 3.25 7.16 -9.15
C ALA A 151 4.70 6.92 -8.71
N VAL A 152 4.99 5.69 -8.29
CA VAL A 152 6.30 5.28 -7.73
C VAL A 152 7.05 4.35 -8.67
N TRP A 153 6.53 4.15 -9.88
CA TRP A 153 7.13 3.26 -10.86
C TRP A 153 8.51 3.74 -11.26
N ASN A 154 9.44 2.79 -11.37
CA ASN A 154 10.74 2.99 -11.98
C ASN A 154 11.13 1.70 -12.69
N PHE A 155 11.98 1.81 -13.72
CA PHE A 155 12.41 0.67 -14.54
C PHE A 155 13.05 -0.47 -13.74
N ARG A 156 13.62 -0.18 -12.56
CA ARG A 156 14.24 -1.19 -11.67
C ARG A 156 13.25 -1.87 -10.73
N GLY A 157 12.03 -1.36 -10.60
CA GLY A 157 11.02 -1.86 -9.67
C GLY A 157 11.37 -1.69 -8.18
N LEU A 158 12.30 -0.78 -7.85
CA LEU A 158 12.77 -0.58 -6.47
C LEU A 158 11.89 0.42 -5.71
N ALA A 159 11.90 0.36 -4.38
CA ALA A 159 11.28 1.34 -3.49
C ALA A 159 9.79 1.62 -3.81
N ASN A 160 9.02 0.57 -4.11
CA ASN A 160 7.57 0.70 -4.23
C ASN A 160 6.94 0.76 -2.83
N ASN A 161 6.50 1.95 -2.44
CA ASN A 161 5.74 2.20 -1.21
C ASN A 161 4.33 2.75 -1.48
N ALA A 162 3.74 2.48 -2.65
CA ALA A 162 2.33 2.78 -2.85
C ALA A 162 1.48 2.05 -1.79
N TRP A 163 0.26 2.53 -1.57
CA TRP A 163 -0.65 1.86 -0.63
C TRP A 163 -0.85 0.39 -1.02
N HIS A 164 -0.59 -0.50 -0.08
CA HIS A 164 -0.84 -1.92 -0.30
C HIS A 164 -2.35 -2.17 -0.33
N THR A 165 -2.82 -2.92 -1.33
CA THR A 165 -4.24 -3.27 -1.46
C THR A 165 -4.47 -4.77 -1.46
N THR A 166 -5.42 -5.22 -0.67
CA THR A 166 -5.80 -6.63 -0.57
C THR A 166 -7.17 -6.85 -1.19
N PRO A 167 -7.28 -7.51 -2.36
CA PRO A 167 -8.56 -7.90 -2.91
C PRO A 167 -9.17 -9.05 -2.10
N LEU A 168 -10.48 -9.00 -1.87
CA LEU A 168 -11.26 -10.02 -1.17
C LEU A 168 -12.53 -10.34 -1.97
N PHE A 169 -13.18 -11.45 -1.64
CA PHE A 169 -14.46 -11.82 -2.23
C PHE A 169 -15.50 -12.06 -1.14
N VAL A 170 -16.62 -11.34 -1.18
CA VAL A 170 -17.76 -11.56 -0.28
C VAL A 170 -18.75 -12.50 -0.97
N GLU A 171 -19.20 -13.53 -0.27
CA GLU A 171 -20.17 -14.47 -0.83
C GLU A 171 -21.49 -13.78 -1.24
N PRO A 172 -22.04 -14.09 -2.43
CA PRO A 172 -23.33 -13.57 -2.86
C PRO A 172 -24.49 -14.16 -2.04
N PRO A 173 -25.65 -13.48 -1.99
CA PRO A 173 -26.84 -14.07 -1.40
C PRO A 173 -27.23 -15.37 -2.13
N SER A 174 -27.72 -16.36 -1.39
CA SER A 174 -28.35 -17.55 -1.96
C SER A 174 -29.48 -17.08 -2.87
N ARG A 175 -29.50 -17.57 -4.11
CA ARG A 175 -30.71 -17.51 -4.92
C ARG A 175 -31.64 -18.57 -4.33
N ASP A 176 -32.53 -18.14 -3.45
CA ASP A 176 -33.63 -19.00 -3.02
C ASP A 176 -34.43 -19.40 -4.28
N ARG A 177 -34.65 -20.71 -4.44
CA ARG A 177 -35.47 -21.29 -5.52
C ARG A 177 -36.94 -21.10 -5.22
#